data_AF-A0A356TB95-F1
#
_entry.id   AF-A0A356TB95-F1
#
_cell.length_a   1.000
_cell.length_b   1.000
_cell.length_c   1.000
_cell.angle_alpha   90.00
_cell.angle_beta   90.00
_cell.angle_gamma   90.00
#
_symmetry.space_group_name_H-M   'P 1'
#
loop_
_entity.id
_entity.type
_entity.pdbx_description
1 polymer ?
#
loop_
_entity_poly.entity_id
_entity_poly.type
_entity_poly.pdbx_seq_one_letter_code
_entity_poly.pdbx_strand_id
1 'polypeptide(L)'
;MSRSLTRHILVAGSRTGTGRAVPEGASTWDPVAFEDAVEATLGRVLVNPVGKLVVSSIRRRVRIIPFARFTTDPIAASAETLPLDHSGATVRGERIRWCQRHVCTERETESTWVGSGRGSASRIAFTPQMWPRMPGRVPADEVLLHELVHAMQHTCGVLSWRPEGMGYDTFAEVCAITITNMYRSHFFGSRAHLRANHGRRGSFRGDPYPVRDAPDLIYFFGPSEARSREWRLLDRFCRLQPALAAALRALPLAVCPYNPLRDRAQEMQTGSLDGLGSWGPPRPVTR
;
A
#
# COMPACT_ATOMS: atom_id res chain seq x y z
N MET A 1 -16.04 12.60 -9.30
CA MET A 1 -15.27 12.46 -8.04
C MET A 1 -15.33 13.75 -7.23
N SER A 2 -15.47 13.68 -5.91
CA SER A 2 -15.43 14.90 -5.06
C SER A 2 -14.03 15.51 -5.11
N ARG A 3 -13.89 16.69 -5.73
CA ARG A 3 -12.61 17.43 -5.84
C ARG A 3 -11.94 17.69 -4.48
N SER A 4 -12.71 17.66 -3.38
CA SER A 4 -12.19 17.85 -2.03
C SER A 4 -11.28 16.70 -1.55
N LEU A 5 -11.62 15.45 -1.89
CA LEU A 5 -10.88 14.27 -1.42
C LEU A 5 -9.54 14.10 -2.14
N THR A 6 -9.47 14.47 -3.42
CA THR A 6 -8.26 14.33 -4.24
C THR A 6 -7.48 15.64 -4.40
N ARG A 7 -7.77 16.68 -3.59
CA ARG A 7 -7.14 18.01 -3.73
C ARG A 7 -5.60 17.98 -3.68
N HIS A 8 -5.03 16.94 -3.08
CA HIS A 8 -3.60 16.75 -2.97
C HIS A 8 -3.01 15.81 -4.03
N ILE A 9 -3.84 15.12 -4.82
CA ILE A 9 -3.40 14.17 -5.85
C ILE A 9 -3.50 14.85 -7.22
N LEU A 10 -2.39 14.88 -7.93
CA LEU A 10 -2.28 15.41 -9.29
C LEU A 10 -1.90 14.26 -10.23
N VAL A 11 -2.62 14.13 -11.35
CA VAL A 11 -2.25 13.19 -12.42
C VAL A 11 -1.49 13.97 -13.50
N ALA A 12 -0.29 13.52 -13.81
CA ALA A 12 0.61 14.17 -14.74
C ALA A 12 0.48 13.56 -16.15
N GLY A 13 -0.37 14.13 -16.99
CA GLY A 13 -0.48 13.80 -18.40
C GLY A 13 -0.64 15.04 -19.29
N SER A 14 -1.45 14.89 -20.34
CA SER A 14 -1.68 15.90 -21.38
C SER A 14 -2.34 17.16 -20.84
N ARG A 15 -3.33 17.03 -19.95
CA ARG A 15 -4.13 18.14 -19.40
C ARG A 15 -3.33 18.99 -18.41
N THR A 16 -2.26 18.42 -17.83
CA THR A 16 -1.36 19.12 -16.91
C THR A 16 0.00 19.47 -17.53
N GLY A 17 0.20 19.20 -18.83
CA GLY A 17 1.40 19.56 -19.60
C GLY A 17 2.66 18.75 -19.27
N THR A 18 2.58 17.82 -18.31
CA THR A 18 3.78 17.18 -17.75
C THR A 18 3.91 15.67 -17.97
N GLY A 19 2.91 15.00 -18.54
CA GLY A 19 3.05 13.60 -18.98
C GLY A 19 3.23 13.43 -20.49
N ARG A 20 3.79 14.46 -21.15
CA ARG A 20 4.29 14.34 -22.53
C ARG A 20 5.55 13.47 -22.64
N ALA A 21 6.18 13.13 -21.52
CA ALA A 21 7.30 12.19 -21.52
C ALA A 21 6.77 10.82 -21.92
N VAL A 22 7.11 10.41 -23.14
CA VAL A 22 6.86 9.06 -23.66
C VAL A 22 7.67 8.09 -22.80
N PRO A 23 7.05 7.09 -22.15
CA PRO A 23 7.81 6.06 -21.46
C PRO A 23 8.76 5.36 -22.44
N GLU A 24 9.98 5.09 -21.98
CA GLU A 24 10.99 4.38 -22.72
C GLU A 24 10.44 3.02 -23.19
N GLY A 25 10.53 2.75 -24.50
CA GLY A 25 10.05 1.53 -25.15
C GLY A 25 8.59 1.56 -25.65
N ALA A 26 7.83 2.63 -25.41
CA ALA A 26 6.47 2.76 -25.95
C ALA A 26 6.51 3.14 -27.45
N SER A 27 6.05 2.25 -28.33
CA SER A 27 5.91 2.54 -29.76
C SER A 27 4.76 3.53 -30.04
N THR A 28 3.75 3.55 -29.17
CA THR A 28 2.65 4.52 -29.16
C THR A 28 2.36 4.91 -27.70
N TRP A 29 2.29 6.22 -27.42
CA TRP A 29 1.95 6.74 -26.09
C TRP A 29 0.86 7.79 -26.23
N ASP A 30 -0.30 7.53 -25.63
CA ASP A 30 -1.39 8.48 -25.54
C ASP A 30 -1.47 9.03 -24.10
N PRO A 31 -0.99 10.26 -23.85
CA PRO A 31 -1.02 10.87 -22.53
C PRO A 31 -2.43 11.19 -22.02
N VAL A 32 -3.44 11.28 -22.91
CA VAL A 32 -4.86 11.44 -22.51
C VAL A 32 -5.39 10.10 -22.02
N ALA A 33 -5.20 9.03 -22.80
CA ALA A 33 -5.62 7.68 -22.40
C ALA A 33 -4.95 7.22 -21.09
N PHE A 34 -3.70 7.65 -20.85
CA PHE A 34 -3.04 7.47 -19.57
C PHE A 34 -3.77 8.19 -18.42
N GLU A 35 -4.05 9.50 -18.56
CA GLU A 35 -4.75 10.28 -17.54
C GLU A 35 -6.11 9.67 -17.22
N ASP A 36 -6.90 9.37 -18.24
CA ASP A 36 -8.23 8.80 -18.07
C ASP A 36 -8.16 7.42 -17.38
N ALA A 37 -7.16 6.59 -17.70
CA ALA A 37 -6.96 5.30 -17.03
C ALA A 37 -6.53 5.45 -15.56
N VAL A 38 -5.68 6.41 -15.23
CA VAL A 38 -5.29 6.70 -13.83
C VAL A 38 -6.49 7.25 -13.06
N GLU A 39 -7.26 8.17 -13.63
CA GLU A 39 -8.48 8.71 -13.01
C GLU A 39 -9.52 7.62 -12.75
N ALA A 40 -9.74 6.72 -13.72
CA ALA A 40 -10.63 5.57 -13.54
C ALA A 40 -10.14 4.64 -12.41
N THR A 41 -8.83 4.36 -12.37
CA THR A 41 -8.19 3.54 -11.33
C THR A 41 -8.34 4.18 -9.95
N LEU A 42 -8.05 5.48 -9.84
CA LEU A 42 -8.24 6.24 -8.60
C LEU A 42 -9.72 6.32 -8.21
N GLY A 43 -10.64 6.40 -9.18
CA GLY A 43 -12.08 6.30 -8.98
C GLY A 43 -12.46 5.01 -8.25
N ARG A 44 -11.89 3.88 -8.66
CA ARG A 44 -12.08 2.58 -7.97
C ARG A 44 -11.52 2.58 -6.56
N VAL A 45 -10.32 3.13 -6.37
CA VAL A 45 -9.73 3.29 -5.03
C VAL A 45 -10.66 4.09 -4.12
N LEU A 46 -11.27 5.16 -4.66
CA LEU A 46 -12.13 6.06 -3.91
C LEU A 46 -13.56 5.56 -3.71
N VAL A 47 -14.05 4.50 -4.36
CA VAL A 47 -15.33 3.89 -3.94
C VAL A 47 -15.13 2.99 -2.72
N ASN A 48 -13.93 2.46 -2.52
CA ASN A 48 -13.58 1.63 -1.38
C ASN A 48 -13.36 2.48 -0.11
N PRO A 49 -14.00 2.17 1.03
CA PRO A 49 -13.82 2.91 2.29
C PRO A 49 -12.38 2.95 2.80
N VAL A 50 -11.60 1.87 2.65
CA VAL A 50 -10.17 1.84 3.02
C VAL A 50 -9.39 2.81 2.13
N GLY A 51 -9.62 2.77 0.81
CA GLY A 51 -8.96 3.68 -0.13
C GLY A 51 -9.29 5.15 0.13
N LYS A 52 -10.56 5.47 0.45
CA LYS A 52 -10.97 6.82 0.88
C LYS A 52 -10.19 7.29 2.11
N LEU A 53 -10.05 6.44 3.13
CA LEU A 53 -9.32 6.79 4.36
C LEU A 53 -7.83 7.06 4.09
N VAL A 54 -7.18 6.24 3.24
CA VAL A 54 -5.79 6.47 2.82
C VAL A 54 -5.65 7.80 2.09
N VAL A 55 -6.47 8.04 1.06
CA VAL A 55 -6.39 9.28 0.26
C VAL A 55 -6.69 10.51 1.12
N SER A 56 -7.67 10.45 2.02
CA SER A 56 -7.98 11.55 2.94
C SER A 56 -6.87 11.86 3.94
N SER A 57 -5.97 10.91 4.18
CA SER A 57 -4.84 11.05 5.10
C SER A 57 -3.62 11.72 4.44
N ILE A 58 -3.60 11.87 3.11
CA ILE A 58 -2.51 12.54 2.39
C ILE A 58 -2.49 14.03 2.77
N ARG A 59 -1.32 14.51 3.25
CA ARG A 59 -1.16 15.88 3.79
C ARG A 59 -0.43 16.85 2.87
N ARG A 60 0.24 16.33 1.84
CA ARG A 60 1.08 17.08 0.91
C ARG A 60 0.78 16.61 -0.51
N ARG A 61 1.30 17.33 -1.51
CA ARG A 61 1.06 16.99 -2.91
C ARG A 61 1.61 15.59 -3.22
N VAL A 62 0.80 14.79 -3.90
CA VAL A 62 1.17 13.52 -4.51
C VAL A 62 0.96 13.64 -6.01
N ARG A 63 1.97 13.31 -6.80
CA ARG A 63 1.91 13.42 -8.26
C ARG A 63 2.05 12.05 -8.89
N ILE A 64 1.02 11.57 -9.57
CA ILE A 64 1.08 10.33 -10.34
C ILE A 64 1.62 10.65 -11.73
N ILE A 65 2.73 10.03 -12.11
CA ILE A 65 3.37 10.16 -13.42
C ILE A 65 3.39 8.80 -14.12
N PRO A 66 3.53 8.76 -15.45
CA PRO A 66 3.77 7.51 -16.17
C PRO A 66 5.00 6.80 -15.62
N PHE A 67 4.92 5.49 -15.45
CA PHE A 67 6.10 4.70 -15.15
C PHE A 67 7.02 4.71 -16.38
N ALA A 68 8.22 5.28 -16.24
CA ALA A 68 9.06 5.74 -17.35
C ALA A 68 9.68 4.61 -18.19
N ARG A 69 9.56 3.36 -17.76
CA ARG A 69 10.15 2.21 -18.42
C ARG A 69 9.12 1.11 -18.56
N PHE A 70 8.76 0.75 -19.79
CA PHE A 70 8.17 -0.56 -20.06
C PHE A 70 9.26 -1.63 -19.98
N THR A 71 9.95 -1.70 -18.84
CA THR A 71 10.96 -2.73 -18.59
C THR A 71 10.31 -4.05 -18.27
N THR A 72 11.07 -5.13 -18.50
CA THR A 72 10.81 -6.44 -17.89
C THR A 72 11.00 -6.42 -16.37
N ASP A 73 11.51 -5.31 -15.80
CA ASP A 73 11.51 -5.06 -14.37
C ASP A 73 10.06 -5.03 -13.89
N PRO A 74 9.65 -6.00 -13.06
CA PRO A 74 8.24 -6.16 -12.76
C PRO A 74 7.81 -5.28 -11.57
N ILE A 75 8.61 -4.29 -11.18
CA ILE A 75 8.24 -3.18 -10.30
C ILE A 75 7.69 -2.06 -11.20
N ALA A 76 6.53 -2.30 -11.82
CA ALA A 76 5.89 -1.35 -12.73
C ALA A 76 5.11 -0.22 -12.01
N ALA A 77 5.42 -0.01 -10.73
CA ALA A 77 4.89 1.07 -9.90
C ALA A 77 5.86 1.39 -8.75
N SER A 78 6.06 2.67 -8.42
CA SER A 78 6.83 3.07 -7.24
C SER A 78 6.45 4.45 -6.73
N ALA A 79 6.40 4.62 -5.41
CA ALA A 79 6.28 5.90 -4.74
C ALA A 79 7.65 6.43 -4.29
N GLU A 80 7.91 7.71 -4.54
CA GLU A 80 9.16 8.39 -4.22
C GLU A 80 8.88 9.78 -3.62
N THR A 81 9.86 10.37 -2.92
CA THR A 81 9.72 11.71 -2.34
C THR A 81 10.07 12.81 -3.35
N LEU A 82 9.39 13.97 -3.28
CA LEU A 82 9.65 15.15 -4.12
C LEU A 82 9.70 16.47 -3.30
N PRO A 83 10.75 17.30 -3.46
CA PRO A 83 12.09 16.89 -3.93
C PRO A 83 12.61 15.71 -3.09
N LEU A 84 13.78 15.15 -3.42
CA LEU A 84 14.41 14.07 -2.64
C LEU A 84 14.65 14.54 -1.19
N ASP A 85 13.63 14.39 -0.35
CA ASP A 85 13.54 14.86 1.04
C ASP A 85 13.18 13.65 1.91
N HIS A 86 14.08 12.67 1.89
CA HIS A 86 13.93 11.46 2.70
C HIS A 86 13.92 11.78 4.19
N SER A 87 14.68 12.80 4.64
CA SER A 87 14.59 13.28 6.03
C SER A 87 13.18 13.77 6.35
N GLY A 88 12.54 14.52 5.45
CA GLY A 88 11.17 14.96 5.66
C GLY A 88 10.15 13.81 5.75
N ALA A 89 10.27 12.85 4.85
CA ALA A 89 9.36 11.71 4.75
C ALA A 89 9.52 10.67 5.87
N THR A 90 10.70 10.55 6.49
CA THR A 90 10.98 9.53 7.50
C THR A 90 10.56 9.95 8.90
N VAL A 91 10.12 8.96 9.70
CA VAL A 91 9.76 9.10 11.13
C VAL A 91 10.82 9.90 11.87
N ARG A 92 10.38 10.87 12.68
CA ARG A 92 11.28 11.71 13.47
C ARG A 92 12.22 10.88 14.33
N GLY A 93 13.52 11.16 14.24
CA GLY A 93 14.57 10.52 15.03
C GLY A 93 15.03 9.16 14.48
N GLU A 94 14.37 8.61 13.47
CA GLU A 94 14.76 7.34 12.86
C GLU A 94 15.87 7.54 11.84
N ARG A 95 16.89 6.68 11.86
CA ARG A 95 17.95 6.69 10.85
C ARG A 95 17.43 6.11 9.54
N ILE A 96 17.72 6.78 8.43
CA ILE A 96 17.34 6.29 7.11
C ILE A 96 18.32 5.18 6.73
N ARG A 97 17.79 3.99 6.49
CA ARG A 97 18.57 2.82 6.06
C ARG A 97 18.23 2.55 4.60
N TRP A 98 19.25 2.48 3.77
CA TRP A 98 19.11 2.10 2.37
C TRP A 98 19.60 0.67 2.21
N CYS A 99 18.70 -0.21 1.83
CA CYS A 99 19.08 -1.57 1.48
C CYS A 99 19.10 -1.69 -0.03
N GLN A 100 20.26 -2.00 -0.60
CA GLN A 100 20.38 -2.22 -2.05
C GLN A 100 19.82 -3.59 -2.46
N ARG A 101 19.64 -4.51 -1.50
CA ARG A 101 19.11 -5.85 -1.71
C ARG A 101 17.98 -6.15 -0.72
N HIS A 102 17.11 -7.10 -1.05
CA HIS A 102 16.00 -7.60 -0.21
C HIS A 102 16.41 -8.12 1.19
N VAL A 103 17.71 -8.09 1.53
CA VAL A 103 18.24 -8.46 2.84
C VAL A 103 19.18 -7.36 3.28
N CYS A 104 18.79 -6.64 4.32
CA CYS A 104 19.64 -5.60 4.88
C CYS A 104 20.75 -6.24 5.70
N THR A 105 21.96 -6.24 5.17
CA THR A 105 23.13 -6.73 5.93
C THR A 105 23.62 -5.64 6.88
N GLU A 106 24.28 -6.01 7.98
CA GLU A 106 24.93 -5.05 8.89
C GLU A 106 25.95 -4.13 8.19
N ARG A 107 26.42 -4.51 7.00
CA ARG A 107 27.35 -3.73 6.17
C ARG A 107 26.68 -2.69 5.27
N GLU A 108 25.35 -2.67 5.17
CA GLU A 108 24.67 -1.60 4.45
C GLU A 108 24.63 -0.35 5.32
N THR A 109 25.27 0.71 4.83
CA THR A 109 25.51 1.95 5.57
C THR A 109 24.20 2.60 5.98
N GLU A 110 23.96 2.67 7.30
CA GLU A 110 23.03 3.66 7.85
C GLU A 110 23.42 5.01 7.26
N SER A 111 22.49 5.66 6.57
CA SER A 111 22.77 7.00 6.09
C SER A 111 22.98 7.93 7.30
N THR A 112 23.75 8.99 7.12
CA THR A 112 23.87 10.06 8.12
C THR A 112 22.57 10.84 8.31
N TRP A 113 21.54 10.54 7.53
CA TRP A 113 20.29 11.26 7.51
C TRP A 113 19.35 10.70 8.58
N VAL A 114 18.83 11.61 9.40
CA VAL A 114 17.83 11.32 10.42
C VAL A 114 16.49 11.87 9.95
N GLY A 115 15.43 11.10 10.14
CA GLY A 115 14.08 11.53 9.88
C GLY A 115 13.71 12.73 10.74
N SER A 116 13.09 13.73 10.13
CA SER A 116 12.55 14.92 10.79
C SER A 116 11.07 14.78 11.10
N GLY A 117 10.36 13.90 10.37
CA GLY A 117 8.93 13.67 10.47
C GLY A 117 8.06 14.83 9.99
N ARG A 118 8.59 15.79 9.22
CA ARG A 118 7.82 16.96 8.74
C ARG A 118 6.90 16.65 7.55
N GLY A 119 7.09 15.49 6.93
CA GLY A 119 6.49 15.08 5.67
C GLY A 119 7.13 15.72 4.44
N SER A 120 7.03 15.03 3.30
CA SER A 120 7.50 15.49 1.99
C SER A 120 6.38 15.36 0.94
N ALA A 121 6.46 16.09 -0.18
CA ALA A 121 5.59 15.75 -1.31
C ALA A 121 6.04 14.39 -1.88
N SER A 122 5.18 13.74 -2.66
CA SER A 122 5.49 12.44 -3.24
C SER A 122 5.18 12.39 -4.73
N ARG A 123 5.90 11.52 -5.42
CA ARG A 123 5.63 11.10 -6.79
C ARG A 123 5.28 9.63 -6.77
N ILE A 124 4.31 9.23 -7.56
CA ILE A 124 4.04 7.82 -7.86
C ILE A 124 4.29 7.64 -9.35
N ALA A 125 5.28 6.84 -9.71
CA ALA A 125 5.43 6.35 -11.07
C ALA A 125 4.52 5.14 -11.23
N PHE A 126 3.51 5.20 -12.08
CA PHE A 126 2.50 4.14 -12.22
C PHE A 126 1.84 4.20 -13.59
N THR A 127 1.71 3.06 -14.27
CA THR A 127 1.03 2.94 -15.55
C THR A 127 -0.04 1.84 -15.45
N PRO A 128 -1.34 2.18 -15.36
CA PRO A 128 -2.41 1.19 -15.17
C PRO A 128 -2.42 0.05 -16.20
N GLN A 129 -2.04 0.35 -17.44
CA GLN A 129 -2.01 -0.58 -18.57
C GLN A 129 -1.02 -1.75 -18.36
N MET A 130 -0.02 -1.59 -17.49
CA MET A 130 0.91 -2.66 -17.12
C MET A 130 0.28 -3.68 -16.15
N TRP A 131 -0.91 -3.38 -15.63
CA TRP A 131 -1.62 -4.17 -14.63
C TRP A 131 -3.04 -4.56 -15.09
N PRO A 132 -3.15 -5.29 -16.23
CA PRO A 132 -4.44 -5.68 -16.76
C PRO A 132 -5.18 -6.58 -15.78
N ARG A 133 -6.49 -6.36 -15.66
CA ARG A 133 -7.36 -7.13 -14.77
C ARG A 133 -7.57 -8.53 -15.34
N MET A 134 -6.72 -9.48 -14.94
CA MET A 134 -6.79 -10.89 -15.34
C MET A 134 -6.89 -11.79 -14.11
N PRO A 135 -7.54 -12.96 -14.20
CA PRO A 135 -7.54 -13.95 -13.12
C PRO A 135 -6.10 -14.26 -12.66
N GLY A 136 -5.88 -14.29 -11.34
CA GLY A 136 -4.56 -14.56 -10.76
C GLY A 136 -3.53 -13.43 -10.94
N ARG A 137 -3.95 -12.21 -11.29
CA ARG A 137 -3.07 -11.03 -11.29
C ARG A 137 -3.58 -9.94 -10.37
N VAL A 138 -2.65 -9.22 -9.76
CA VAL A 138 -2.94 -8.02 -8.98
C VAL A 138 -3.47 -6.92 -9.91
N PRO A 139 -4.69 -6.41 -9.70
CA PRO A 139 -5.26 -5.38 -10.55
C PRO A 139 -4.65 -4.00 -10.26
N ALA A 140 -4.67 -3.14 -11.28
CA ALA A 140 -4.14 -1.78 -11.23
C ALA A 140 -4.55 -0.95 -9.99
N ASP A 141 -5.79 -1.08 -9.52
CA ASP A 141 -6.31 -0.30 -8.39
C ASP A 141 -5.68 -0.69 -7.05
N GLU A 142 -5.29 -1.95 -6.88
CA GLU A 142 -4.60 -2.40 -5.69
C GLU A 142 -3.13 -1.99 -5.68
N VAL A 143 -2.47 -2.05 -6.83
CA VAL A 143 -1.11 -1.54 -6.99
C VAL A 143 -1.08 -0.03 -6.71
N LEU A 144 -2.02 0.72 -7.30
CA LEU A 144 -2.11 2.15 -7.04
C LEU A 144 -2.38 2.44 -5.56
N LEU A 145 -3.27 1.68 -4.90
CA LEU A 145 -3.50 1.85 -3.47
C LEU A 145 -2.22 1.61 -2.66
N HIS A 146 -1.48 0.55 -2.97
CA HIS A 146 -0.23 0.21 -2.30
C HIS A 146 0.75 1.40 -2.37
N GLU A 147 0.97 1.96 -3.57
CA GLU A 147 1.80 3.15 -3.73
C GLU A 147 1.22 4.40 -3.05
N LEU A 148 -0.11 4.54 -3.00
CA LEU A 148 -0.76 5.63 -2.27
C LEU A 148 -0.54 5.53 -0.76
N VAL A 149 -0.38 4.32 -0.20
CA VAL A 149 0.01 4.16 1.22
C VAL A 149 1.41 4.70 1.44
N HIS A 150 2.38 4.32 0.59
CA HIS A 150 3.75 4.84 0.64
C HIS A 150 3.78 6.36 0.49
N ALA A 151 3.09 6.89 -0.51
CA ALA A 151 2.97 8.34 -0.72
C ALA A 151 2.32 9.05 0.47
N MET A 152 1.28 8.46 1.07
CA MET A 152 0.65 8.99 2.27
C MET A 152 1.66 9.03 3.44
N GLN A 153 2.46 7.98 3.64
CA GLN A 153 3.51 7.95 4.66
C GLN A 153 4.60 9.00 4.39
N HIS A 154 5.00 9.21 3.14
CA HIS A 154 5.87 10.32 2.74
C HIS A 154 5.28 11.66 3.16
N THR A 155 4.00 11.90 2.85
CA THR A 155 3.36 13.20 3.13
C THR A 155 3.15 13.49 4.60
N CYS A 156 3.05 12.44 5.41
CA CYS A 156 2.89 12.52 6.86
C CYS A 156 4.22 12.53 7.63
N GLY A 157 5.35 12.18 6.99
CA GLY A 157 6.64 12.09 7.67
C GLY A 157 6.75 10.86 8.57
N VAL A 158 6.12 9.76 8.17
CA VAL A 158 6.02 8.53 8.99
C VAL A 158 6.52 7.29 8.27
N LEU A 159 7.22 7.47 7.14
CA LEU A 159 7.83 6.37 6.42
C LEU A 159 8.97 5.78 7.26
N SER A 160 9.01 4.47 7.41
CA SER A 160 10.13 3.77 8.06
C SER A 160 10.69 2.72 7.12
N TRP A 161 11.97 2.91 6.78
CA TRP A 161 12.80 1.98 6.02
C TRP A 161 13.40 0.89 6.91
N ARG A 162 12.91 0.74 8.15
CA ARG A 162 13.43 -0.28 9.05
C ARG A 162 13.26 -1.65 8.37
N PRO A 163 14.35 -2.41 8.23
CA PRO A 163 14.28 -3.74 7.64
C PRO A 163 13.36 -4.63 8.46
N GLU A 164 12.42 -5.28 7.80
CA GLU A 164 11.57 -6.27 8.44
C GLU A 164 11.78 -7.63 7.77
N GLY A 165 11.79 -8.68 8.59
CA GLY A 165 11.90 -10.06 8.11
C GLY A 165 10.59 -10.53 7.46
N MET A 166 10.43 -11.85 7.31
CA MET A 166 9.20 -12.49 6.85
C MET A 166 8.80 -12.12 5.40
N GLY A 167 9.75 -11.58 4.63
CA GLY A 167 9.57 -11.26 3.22
C GLY A 167 8.85 -9.94 2.95
N TYR A 168 8.61 -9.09 3.96
CA TYR A 168 8.03 -7.76 3.75
C TYR A 168 9.05 -6.72 3.28
N ASP A 169 10.35 -6.96 3.39
CA ASP A 169 11.46 -6.03 3.15
C ASP A 169 11.55 -4.89 4.19
N THR A 170 10.49 -4.08 4.38
CA THR A 170 10.51 -2.94 5.33
C THR A 170 9.21 -2.78 6.13
N PHE A 171 9.25 -1.97 7.19
CA PHE A 171 8.05 -1.59 7.93
C PHE A 171 7.01 -0.85 7.06
N ALA A 172 7.45 0.03 6.15
CA ALA A 172 6.57 0.72 5.22
C ALA A 172 5.78 -0.30 4.35
N GLU A 173 6.46 -1.32 3.84
CA GLU A 173 5.85 -2.41 3.07
C GLU A 173 4.85 -3.23 3.88
N VAL A 174 5.16 -3.55 5.15
CA VAL A 174 4.20 -4.21 6.06
C VAL A 174 2.91 -3.40 6.13
N CYS A 175 3.01 -2.07 6.29
CA CYS A 175 1.85 -1.19 6.35
C CYS A 175 1.07 -1.17 5.03
N ALA A 176 1.78 -1.04 3.90
CA ALA A 176 1.18 -0.99 2.57
C ALA A 176 0.47 -2.31 2.21
N ILE A 177 1.09 -3.46 2.49
CA ILE A 177 0.49 -4.79 2.31
C ILE A 177 -0.72 -4.97 3.23
N THR A 178 -0.61 -4.61 4.51
CA THR A 178 -1.73 -4.71 5.47
C THR A 178 -2.96 -3.94 4.98
N ILE A 179 -2.77 -2.67 4.60
CA ILE A 179 -3.86 -1.82 4.12
C ILE A 179 -4.41 -2.33 2.77
N THR A 180 -3.54 -2.83 1.89
CA THR A 180 -3.96 -3.44 0.61
C THR A 180 -4.82 -4.69 0.84
N ASN A 181 -4.48 -5.52 1.83
CA ASN A 181 -5.29 -6.68 2.22
C ASN A 181 -6.66 -6.25 2.78
N MET A 182 -6.71 -5.21 3.61
CA MET A 182 -7.97 -4.61 4.08
C MET A 182 -8.84 -4.16 2.90
N TYR A 183 -8.24 -3.45 1.93
CA TYR A 183 -8.90 -2.99 0.71
C TYR A 183 -9.43 -4.16 -0.15
N ARG A 184 -8.61 -5.20 -0.36
CA ARG A 184 -9.02 -6.41 -1.09
C ARG A 184 -10.22 -7.09 -0.41
N SER A 185 -10.18 -7.21 0.92
CA SER A 185 -11.27 -7.85 1.67
C SER A 185 -12.62 -7.14 1.52
N HIS A 186 -12.63 -5.83 1.29
CA HIS A 186 -13.87 -5.10 1.02
C HIS A 186 -14.59 -5.58 -0.24
N PHE A 187 -13.84 -5.88 -1.32
CA PHE A 187 -14.42 -6.33 -2.58
C PHE A 187 -14.71 -7.82 -2.64
N PHE A 188 -13.87 -8.63 -2.00
CA PHE A 188 -13.91 -10.09 -2.15
C PHE A 188 -14.42 -10.83 -0.92
N GLY A 189 -14.56 -10.14 0.22
CA GLY A 189 -14.99 -10.74 1.48
C GLY A 189 -14.09 -11.89 1.91
N SER A 190 -14.69 -13.02 2.27
CA SER A 190 -14.01 -14.28 2.61
C SER A 190 -13.23 -14.91 1.46
N ARG A 191 -13.53 -14.53 0.21
CA ARG A 191 -12.82 -15.01 -0.99
C ARG A 191 -11.58 -14.17 -1.30
N ALA A 192 -11.23 -13.24 -0.43
CA ALA A 192 -10.06 -12.41 -0.60
C ALA A 192 -8.79 -13.24 -0.39
N HIS A 193 -8.14 -13.52 -1.49
CA HIS A 193 -6.74 -13.89 -1.57
C HIS A 193 -5.85 -12.78 -0.99
N LEU A 194 -5.26 -12.97 0.20
CA LEU A 194 -4.44 -11.94 0.86
C LEU A 194 -2.95 -12.10 0.53
N ARG A 195 -2.25 -10.97 0.42
CA ARG A 195 -0.80 -10.92 0.22
C ARG A 195 -0.09 -11.26 1.53
N ALA A 196 0.82 -12.23 1.48
CA ALA A 196 1.60 -12.66 2.65
C ALA A 196 2.93 -11.93 2.82
N ASN A 197 3.49 -11.41 1.74
CA ASN A 197 4.81 -10.77 1.74
C ASN A 197 4.99 -9.89 0.50
N HIS A 198 6.13 -9.20 0.44
CA HIS A 198 6.59 -8.37 -0.68
C HIS A 198 7.34 -9.19 -1.74
N GLY A 199 7.81 -10.39 -1.39
CA GLY A 199 8.65 -11.25 -2.23
C GLY A 199 7.92 -11.98 -3.36
N ARG A 200 8.65 -12.22 -4.47
CA ARG A 200 8.20 -12.96 -5.66
C ARG A 200 8.36 -14.49 -5.55
N ARG A 201 9.17 -14.97 -4.60
CA ARG A 201 9.53 -16.40 -4.52
C ARG A 201 8.37 -17.19 -3.92
N GLY A 202 7.77 -18.07 -4.73
CA GLY A 202 6.65 -18.93 -4.34
C GLY A 202 5.29 -18.52 -4.89
N SER A 203 5.23 -17.47 -5.73
CA SER A 203 4.01 -17.15 -6.48
C SER A 203 3.87 -18.11 -7.69
N PHE A 204 2.63 -18.48 -8.02
CA PHE A 204 2.33 -19.31 -9.19
C PHE A 204 2.91 -18.69 -10.46
N ARG A 205 3.28 -19.51 -11.46
CA ARG A 205 3.65 -19.02 -12.81
C ARG A 205 2.51 -18.14 -13.35
N GLY A 206 2.66 -16.82 -13.27
CA GLY A 206 1.68 -15.85 -13.77
C GLY A 206 1.22 -14.80 -12.75
N ASP A 207 1.46 -15.01 -11.46
CA ASP A 207 1.20 -14.02 -10.39
C ASP A 207 2.56 -13.54 -9.83
N PRO A 208 2.89 -12.23 -9.85
CA PRO A 208 4.14 -11.74 -9.27
C PRO A 208 4.14 -11.68 -7.73
N TYR A 209 3.01 -11.88 -7.06
CA TYR A 209 2.91 -11.83 -5.60
C TYR A 209 2.23 -13.11 -5.06
N PRO A 210 2.77 -13.81 -4.06
CA PRO A 210 2.15 -15.02 -3.53
C PRO A 210 0.83 -14.66 -2.83
N VAL A 211 -0.24 -14.87 -3.57
CA VAL A 211 -1.59 -15.03 -3.05
C VAL A 211 -1.65 -16.39 -2.35
N ARG A 212 -1.95 -16.42 -1.05
CA ARG A 212 -2.25 -17.67 -0.35
C ARG A 212 -3.76 -17.87 -0.29
N ASP A 213 -4.22 -18.99 -0.84
CA ASP A 213 -5.53 -19.57 -0.56
C ASP A 213 -5.43 -20.20 0.82
N ALA A 214 -5.76 -19.43 1.86
CA ALA A 214 -5.75 -19.98 3.20
C ALA A 214 -6.88 -19.36 4.02
N PRO A 215 -8.12 -19.86 3.89
CA PRO A 215 -9.24 -19.44 4.74
C PRO A 215 -8.95 -19.62 6.25
N ASP A 216 -8.02 -20.53 6.59
CA ASP A 216 -7.71 -20.91 7.97
C ASP A 216 -6.45 -20.20 8.52
N LEU A 217 -5.69 -19.50 7.67
CA LEU A 217 -4.48 -18.74 8.03
C LEU A 217 -4.67 -17.23 7.85
N ILE A 218 -5.92 -16.77 7.69
CA ILE A 218 -6.23 -15.35 7.45
C ILE A 218 -5.70 -14.47 8.59
N TYR A 219 -5.51 -15.02 9.79
CA TYR A 219 -4.69 -14.39 10.81
C TYR A 219 -3.26 -14.91 10.70
N PHE A 220 -2.36 -14.03 10.24
CA PHE A 220 -0.92 -14.18 10.52
C PHE A 220 -0.63 -14.04 12.02
N PHE A 221 -1.64 -13.82 12.85
CA PHE A 221 -1.54 -13.51 14.27
C PHE A 221 -1.90 -14.72 15.15
N GLY A 222 -1.20 -14.89 16.26
CA GLY A 222 -1.28 -16.08 17.11
C GLY A 222 -0.05 -16.22 18.01
N PRO A 223 0.12 -17.34 18.74
CA PRO A 223 1.00 -17.37 19.90
C PRO A 223 2.50 -17.55 19.59
N SER A 224 2.88 -17.79 18.33
CA SER A 224 4.30 -17.97 18.02
C SER A 224 5.07 -16.63 17.99
N GLU A 225 6.37 -16.70 18.21
CA GLU A 225 7.26 -15.52 18.28
C GLU A 225 7.17 -14.63 17.03
N ALA A 226 7.08 -15.26 15.84
CA ALA A 226 6.91 -14.58 14.57
C ALA A 226 5.61 -13.75 14.52
N ARG A 227 4.52 -14.29 15.08
CA ARG A 227 3.21 -13.63 15.09
C ARG A 227 3.15 -12.49 16.12
N SER A 228 3.85 -12.64 17.25
CA SER A 228 4.07 -11.55 18.20
C SER A 228 4.83 -10.36 17.57
N ARG A 229 5.66 -10.62 16.55
CA ARG A 229 6.35 -9.56 15.83
C ARG A 229 5.39 -8.69 15.03
N GLU A 230 4.48 -9.29 14.26
CA GLU A 230 3.52 -8.50 13.46
C GLU A 230 2.57 -7.67 14.32
N TRP A 231 2.19 -8.17 15.51
CA TRP A 231 1.48 -7.34 16.50
C TRP A 231 2.28 -6.10 16.91
N ARG A 232 3.59 -6.25 17.18
CA ARG A 232 4.44 -5.08 17.48
C ARG A 232 4.53 -4.11 16.30
N LEU A 233 4.48 -4.60 15.06
CA LEU A 233 4.46 -3.76 13.86
C LEU A 233 3.12 -3.02 13.75
N LEU A 234 1.98 -3.68 13.99
CA LEU A 234 0.68 -3.02 14.02
C LEU A 234 0.56 -2.00 15.15
N ASP A 235 1.06 -2.31 16.34
CA ASP A 235 1.11 -1.37 17.46
C ASP A 235 1.96 -0.14 17.09
N ARG A 236 3.06 -0.34 16.36
CA ARG A 236 3.88 0.75 15.82
C ARG A 236 3.10 1.58 14.79
N PHE A 237 2.38 0.94 13.86
CA PHE A 237 1.54 1.63 12.88
C PHE A 237 0.48 2.50 13.59
N CYS A 238 -0.22 1.94 14.59
CA CYS A 238 -1.18 2.66 15.41
C CYS A 238 -0.58 3.89 16.11
N ARG A 239 0.66 3.80 16.61
CA ARG A 239 1.35 4.94 17.24
C ARG A 239 1.78 6.01 16.23
N LEU A 240 2.26 5.60 15.06
CA LEU A 240 2.72 6.54 14.03
C LEU A 240 1.56 7.24 13.32
N GLN A 241 0.40 6.57 13.22
CA GLN A 241 -0.74 7.05 12.43
C GLN A 241 -2.07 6.89 13.18
N PRO A 242 -2.22 7.48 14.39
CA PRO A 242 -3.33 7.16 15.29
C PRO A 242 -4.71 7.49 14.71
N ALA A 243 -4.85 8.62 14.00
CA ALA A 243 -6.12 9.02 13.40
C ALA A 243 -6.55 8.05 12.27
N LEU A 244 -5.63 7.67 11.39
CA LEU A 244 -5.91 6.71 10.32
C LEU A 244 -6.20 5.32 10.91
N ALA A 245 -5.39 4.86 11.86
CA ALA A 245 -5.58 3.58 12.52
C ALA A 245 -6.94 3.49 13.24
N ALA A 246 -7.35 4.55 13.95
CA ALA A 246 -8.66 4.61 14.59
C ALA A 246 -9.81 4.55 13.58
N ALA A 247 -9.69 5.28 12.46
CA ALA A 247 -10.71 5.28 11.42
C ALA A 247 -10.81 3.93 10.68
N LEU A 248 -9.66 3.31 10.38
CA LEU A 248 -9.61 1.97 9.78
C LEU A 248 -10.20 0.93 10.74
N ARG A 249 -9.85 0.97 12.03
CA ARG A 249 -10.39 0.09 13.08
C ARG A 249 -11.92 0.19 13.19
N ALA A 250 -12.48 1.38 13.01
CA ALA A 250 -13.91 1.62 13.11
C ALA A 250 -14.72 1.10 11.91
N LEU A 251 -14.08 0.60 10.84
CA LEU A 251 -14.78 0.03 9.69
C LEU A 251 -15.58 -1.23 10.12
N PRO A 252 -16.89 -1.29 9.85
CA PRO A 252 -17.71 -2.46 10.20
C PRO A 252 -17.19 -3.73 9.53
N LEU A 253 -17.40 -4.89 10.19
CA LEU A 253 -17.05 -6.20 9.65
C LEU A 253 -17.60 -6.40 8.23
N ALA A 254 -18.85 -5.98 8.00
CA ALA A 254 -19.50 -6.12 6.71
C ALA A 254 -18.87 -5.24 5.60
N VAL A 255 -18.08 -4.22 5.96
CA VAL A 255 -17.35 -3.35 5.04
C VAL A 255 -15.92 -3.80 4.85
N CYS A 256 -15.22 -4.14 5.93
CA CYS A 256 -13.82 -4.56 5.91
C CYS A 256 -13.70 -5.85 6.75
N PRO A 257 -13.97 -7.01 6.12
CA PRO A 257 -13.95 -8.29 6.82
C PRO A 257 -12.58 -8.58 7.44
N TYR A 258 -11.49 -8.37 6.67
CA TYR A 258 -10.12 -8.48 7.18
C TYR A 258 -9.68 -7.13 7.73
N ASN A 259 -9.53 -7.03 9.05
CA ASN A 259 -9.13 -5.78 9.70
C ASN A 259 -8.31 -6.05 10.98
N PRO A 260 -7.00 -6.28 10.85
CA PRO A 260 -6.17 -6.67 11.98
C PRO A 260 -6.07 -5.58 13.07
N LEU A 261 -6.42 -4.32 12.77
CA LEU A 261 -6.48 -3.24 13.78
C LEU A 261 -7.68 -3.37 14.71
N ARG A 262 -8.82 -3.83 14.17
CA ARG A 262 -10.01 -4.17 14.95
C ARG A 262 -9.76 -5.44 15.75
N ASP A 263 -9.25 -6.45 15.08
CA ASP A 263 -9.09 -7.79 15.64
C ASP A 263 -8.07 -7.76 16.80
N ARG A 264 -6.98 -6.99 16.69
CA ARG A 264 -6.04 -6.72 17.78
C ARG A 264 -6.67 -6.02 18.98
N ALA A 265 -7.49 -4.99 18.72
CA ALA A 265 -8.12 -4.24 19.79
C ALA A 265 -9.09 -5.12 20.59
N GLN A 266 -9.81 -6.03 19.92
CA GLN A 266 -10.65 -7.02 20.56
C GLN A 266 -9.81 -8.01 21.38
N GLU A 267 -8.75 -8.59 20.80
CA GLU A 267 -7.84 -9.50 21.51
C GLU A 267 -7.29 -8.88 22.81
N MET A 268 -6.87 -7.62 22.77
CA MET A 268 -6.37 -6.91 23.96
C MET A 268 -7.44 -6.68 25.03
N GLN A 269 -8.72 -6.61 24.64
CA GLN A 269 -9.84 -6.40 25.57
C GLN A 269 -10.34 -7.70 26.18
N THR A 270 -10.40 -8.78 25.39
CA THR A 270 -11.02 -10.04 25.78
C THR A 270 -10.00 -11.11 26.19
N GLY A 271 -8.73 -10.93 25.83
CA GLY A 271 -7.70 -11.97 25.94
C GLY A 271 -7.89 -13.13 24.95
N SER A 272 -8.83 -13.03 24.00
CA SER A 272 -9.13 -14.09 23.03
C SER A 272 -9.45 -13.54 21.63
N LEU A 273 -9.06 -14.31 20.61
CA LEU A 273 -9.48 -14.08 19.22
C LEU A 273 -10.79 -14.81 18.87
N ASP A 274 -11.41 -15.53 19.80
CA ASP A 274 -12.62 -16.31 19.55
C ASP A 274 -13.77 -15.42 19.05
N GLY A 275 -14.47 -15.87 17.99
CA GLY A 275 -15.54 -15.13 17.32
C GLY A 275 -15.07 -14.13 16.25
N LEU A 276 -13.76 -13.94 16.09
CA LEU A 276 -13.20 -13.19 14.96
C LEU A 276 -13.04 -14.11 13.74
N GLY A 277 -13.91 -13.97 12.74
CA GLY A 277 -13.73 -14.65 11.45
C GLY A 277 -14.67 -15.80 11.13
N SER A 278 -15.91 -15.83 11.63
CA SER A 278 -16.98 -16.47 10.85
C SER A 278 -17.34 -15.55 9.69
N TRP A 279 -16.52 -15.59 8.63
CA TRP A 279 -16.70 -14.75 7.46
C TRP A 279 -18.05 -15.06 6.81
N GLY A 280 -19.03 -14.19 7.01
CA GLY A 280 -20.36 -14.33 6.40
C GLY A 280 -20.28 -14.43 4.86
N PRO A 281 -21.35 -14.92 4.21
CA PRO A 281 -21.36 -15.13 2.77
C PRO A 281 -21.05 -13.84 1.98
N PRO A 282 -20.43 -13.95 0.79
CA PRO A 282 -19.93 -12.81 0.03
C PRO A 282 -21.03 -11.81 -0.34
N ARG A 283 -20.68 -10.51 -0.37
CA ARG A 283 -21.55 -9.48 -0.95
C ARG A 283 -21.55 -9.58 -2.48
N PRO A 284 -22.70 -9.45 -3.16
CA PRO A 284 -22.73 -9.31 -4.61
C PRO A 284 -22.07 -7.99 -5.01
N VAL A 285 -21.13 -8.05 -5.96
CA VAL A 285 -20.57 -6.86 -6.59
C VAL A 285 -21.61 -6.34 -7.57
N THR A 286 -22.34 -5.29 -7.20
CA THR A 286 -23.18 -4.55 -8.16
C THR A 286 -22.26 -3.90 -9.18
N ARG A 287 -22.45 -4.25 -10.46
CA ARG A 287 -21.75 -3.66 -11.61
C ARG A 287 -22.12 -2.21 -11.81
#